data_AF-A0A950BMQ7-F1
#
_entry.id   AF-A0A950BMQ7-F1
#
_cell.length_a   1.000
_cell.length_b   1.000
_cell.length_c   1.000
_cell.angle_alpha   90.00
_cell.angle_beta   90.00
_cell.angle_gamma   90.00
#
_symmetry.space_group_name_H-M   'P 1'
#
loop_
_entity.id
_entity.type
_entity.pdbx_description
1 polymer ?
#
loop_
_entity_poly.entity_id
_entity_poly.type
_entity_poly.pdbx_seq_one_letter_code
_entity_poly.pdbx_strand_id
1 'polypeptide(L)'
;MTIKSGSTGGGGEPVVPSNAVTVHNIEVLSEWKEHHDTAGTGSSSGRTMLVSSPSHSGNSRKFVTDFSNSGDERYSVVFADDMEAKNFVYDGWVYFTDSSKYIANLELDINQTMANGQTLLTGVQCDGYTGKWDYTVNEGSAQNPRPHWVGKDGTNCNPRDWSTNTWHHVQASLSRDDSGYITYHSVWLDGVESKLDATAYGAAALGWGNVINTQFQIDSLGGSGESTAYLNDLSISRW
;
A
#
# COMPACT_ATOMS: atom_id res chain seq x y z
N MET A 1 -13.93 45.51 12.87
CA MET A 1 -13.35 44.30 13.46
C MET A 1 -13.12 43.32 12.31
N THR A 2 -11.88 43.24 11.85
CA THR A 2 -11.48 42.38 10.73
C THR A 2 -11.27 40.98 11.26
N ILE A 3 -12.10 40.02 10.86
CA ILE A 3 -11.82 38.60 11.11
C ILE A 3 -10.94 38.12 9.96
N LYS A 4 -9.67 37.87 10.29
CA LYS A 4 -8.72 37.17 9.42
C LYS A 4 -9.19 35.73 9.24
N SER A 5 -9.34 35.30 7.99
CA SER A 5 -9.47 33.91 7.59
C SER A 5 -8.21 33.15 8.00
N GLY A 6 -8.37 32.23 8.96
CA GLY A 6 -7.38 31.20 9.23
C GLY A 6 -7.45 30.13 8.16
N SER A 7 -6.32 29.86 7.52
CA SER A 7 -6.12 28.75 6.60
C SER A 7 -6.33 27.42 7.34
N THR A 8 -7.44 26.74 7.08
CA THR A 8 -7.60 25.32 7.40
C THR A 8 -6.89 24.52 6.31
N GLY A 9 -5.79 23.84 6.65
CA GLY A 9 -5.35 22.69 5.85
C GLY A 9 -6.52 21.71 5.81
N GLY A 10 -7.00 21.38 4.60
CA GLY A 10 -8.17 20.54 4.42
C GLY A 10 -7.86 19.12 4.87
N GLY A 11 -8.26 18.76 6.09
CA GLY A 11 -8.48 17.37 6.46
C GLY A 11 -9.72 16.86 5.75
N GLY A 12 -9.61 15.69 5.14
CA GLY A 12 -10.70 15.02 4.43
C GLY A 12 -10.34 13.56 4.21
N GLU A 13 -11.34 12.73 3.97
CA GLU A 13 -11.18 11.32 3.57
C GLU A 13 -11.38 11.21 2.05
N PRO A 14 -10.87 10.15 1.39
CA PRO A 14 -11.20 9.87 0.01
C PRO A 14 -12.72 9.75 -0.20
N VAL A 15 -13.22 10.34 -1.28
CA VAL A 15 -14.64 10.23 -1.64
C VAL A 15 -14.87 8.92 -2.37
N VAL A 16 -15.59 7.99 -1.72
CA VAL A 16 -16.06 6.74 -2.34
C VAL A 16 -17.52 6.95 -2.78
N PRO A 17 -17.85 6.78 -4.08
CA PRO A 17 -19.22 6.96 -4.55
C PRO A 17 -20.12 5.82 -4.06
N SER A 18 -21.41 6.10 -3.91
CA SER A 18 -22.38 5.12 -3.36
C SER A 18 -22.59 3.88 -4.21
N ASN A 19 -22.19 3.91 -5.48
CA ASN A 19 -22.23 2.75 -6.39
C ASN A 19 -20.91 1.97 -6.45
N ALA A 20 -19.90 2.33 -5.64
CA ALA A 20 -18.67 1.57 -5.56
C ALA A 20 -18.91 0.17 -4.97
N VAL A 21 -18.16 -0.80 -5.49
CA VAL A 21 -18.08 -2.13 -4.90
C VAL A 21 -16.96 -2.12 -3.87
N THR A 22 -17.29 -2.38 -2.61
CA THR A 22 -16.30 -2.44 -1.52
C THR A 22 -16.18 -3.86 -0.99
N VAL A 23 -14.93 -4.34 -0.91
CA VAL A 23 -14.60 -5.58 -0.22
C VAL A 23 -14.00 -5.20 1.13
N HIS A 24 -14.60 -5.68 2.23
CA HIS A 24 -14.19 -5.37 3.60
C HIS A 24 -13.51 -6.57 4.26
N ASN A 25 -12.78 -6.30 5.35
CA ASN A 25 -12.10 -7.30 6.17
C ASN A 25 -11.12 -8.17 5.35
N ILE A 26 -10.40 -7.59 4.39
CA ILE A 26 -9.49 -8.32 3.51
C ILE A 26 -8.36 -8.98 4.32
N GLU A 27 -7.99 -8.40 5.46
CA GLU A 27 -7.03 -8.99 6.37
C GLU A 27 -7.49 -10.33 6.95
N VAL A 28 -8.80 -10.64 7.04
CA VAL A 28 -9.24 -11.92 7.61
C VAL A 28 -9.31 -13.07 6.60
N LEU A 29 -9.06 -12.80 5.31
CA LEU A 29 -8.98 -13.85 4.29
C LEU A 29 -7.91 -14.88 4.66
N SER A 30 -8.12 -16.15 4.32
CA SER A 30 -7.20 -17.24 4.70
C SER A 30 -6.01 -17.40 3.73
N GLU A 31 -6.10 -16.82 2.54
CA GLU A 31 -5.18 -17.06 1.41
C GLU A 31 -4.05 -16.03 1.31
N TRP A 32 -3.71 -15.36 2.40
CA TRP A 32 -2.53 -14.50 2.43
C TRP A 32 -1.28 -15.35 2.20
N LYS A 33 -0.42 -14.86 1.31
CA LYS A 33 0.84 -15.50 0.93
C LYS A 33 2.01 -14.59 1.30
N GLU A 34 2.96 -15.15 2.01
CA GLU A 34 4.30 -14.60 2.23
C GLU A 34 5.23 -14.93 1.05
N HIS A 35 6.10 -13.99 0.69
CA HIS A 35 7.12 -14.17 -0.33
C HIS A 35 8.27 -13.18 -0.12
N HIS A 36 9.51 -13.69 -0.05
CA HIS A 36 10.71 -12.85 -0.10
C HIS A 36 10.76 -12.09 -1.43
N ASP A 37 10.78 -10.75 -1.38
CA ASP A 37 10.91 -9.95 -2.58
C ASP A 37 12.35 -9.97 -3.10
N THR A 38 12.53 -10.59 -4.25
CA THR A 38 13.82 -10.75 -4.92
C THR A 38 14.29 -9.49 -5.65
N ALA A 39 13.47 -8.44 -5.71
CA ALA A 39 13.90 -7.14 -6.23
C ALA A 39 14.84 -6.41 -5.26
N GLY A 40 14.68 -6.67 -3.96
CA GLY A 40 15.52 -6.15 -2.89
C GLY A 40 16.90 -6.81 -2.80
N THR A 41 17.74 -6.25 -1.92
CA THR A 41 18.99 -6.89 -1.51
C THR A 41 18.78 -7.65 -0.21
N GLY A 42 19.50 -8.75 0.00
CA GLY A 42 19.45 -9.49 1.27
C GLY A 42 18.52 -10.69 1.20
N SER A 43 17.94 -11.05 2.35
CA SER A 43 17.04 -12.21 2.47
C SER A 43 16.01 -11.93 3.54
N SER A 44 14.79 -12.38 3.31
CA SER A 44 13.71 -12.34 4.30
C SER A 44 12.96 -13.67 4.34
N SER A 45 12.16 -13.83 5.40
CA SER A 45 11.09 -14.81 5.46
C SER A 45 9.93 -14.25 6.27
N GLY A 46 8.73 -14.32 5.71
CA GLY A 46 7.51 -13.87 6.35
C GLY A 46 6.74 -14.96 7.05
N ARG A 47 5.89 -14.55 7.99
CA ARG A 47 4.77 -15.34 8.49
C ARG A 47 3.60 -14.43 8.80
N THR A 48 2.39 -14.92 8.59
CA THR A 48 1.18 -14.19 8.91
C THR A 48 0.13 -15.03 9.62
N MET A 49 -0.60 -14.42 10.55
CA MET A 49 -1.66 -15.10 11.30
C MET A 49 -2.72 -14.11 11.79
N LEU A 50 -3.95 -14.59 11.99
CA LEU A 50 -4.98 -13.82 12.67
C LEU A 50 -4.73 -13.81 14.17
N VAL A 51 -4.93 -12.65 14.78
CA VAL A 51 -4.83 -12.44 16.22
C VAL A 51 -6.01 -11.62 16.72
N SER A 52 -6.32 -11.74 18.00
CA SER A 52 -7.34 -10.93 18.67
C SER A 52 -6.79 -9.67 19.34
N SER A 53 -5.46 -9.51 19.41
CA SER A 53 -4.80 -8.35 20.00
C SER A 53 -3.36 -8.19 19.48
N PRO A 54 -2.89 -6.95 19.19
CA PRO A 54 -3.69 -5.72 19.11
C PRO A 54 -4.77 -5.84 18.04
N SER A 55 -5.90 -5.18 18.26
CA SER A 55 -7.02 -5.13 17.31
C SER A 55 -7.63 -3.73 17.34
N HIS A 56 -7.94 -3.18 16.16
CA HIS A 56 -8.72 -1.96 16.01
C HIS A 56 -10.21 -2.33 16.07
N SER A 57 -10.60 -3.37 15.32
CA SER A 57 -11.91 -3.99 15.37
C SER A 57 -11.82 -5.49 15.01
N GLY A 58 -12.61 -6.34 15.68
CA GLY A 58 -12.61 -7.78 15.39
C GLY A 58 -11.23 -8.44 15.56
N ASN A 59 -10.79 -9.18 14.55
CA ASN A 59 -9.46 -9.77 14.49
C ASN A 59 -8.58 -8.97 13.55
N SER A 60 -7.33 -8.70 13.95
CA SER A 60 -6.32 -8.16 13.04
C SER A 60 -5.47 -9.28 12.45
N ARG A 61 -4.79 -8.99 11.35
CA ARG A 61 -3.75 -9.85 10.80
C ARG A 61 -2.39 -9.35 11.24
N LYS A 62 -1.63 -10.21 11.91
CA LYS A 62 -0.22 -10.01 12.25
C LYS A 62 0.65 -10.43 11.07
N PHE A 63 1.65 -9.63 10.75
CA PHE A 63 2.71 -9.92 9.81
C PHE A 63 4.04 -9.85 10.55
N VAL A 64 4.88 -10.87 10.40
CA VAL A 64 6.20 -10.91 11.02
C VAL A 64 7.25 -11.29 9.99
N THR A 65 8.17 -10.36 9.77
CA THR A 65 9.26 -10.48 8.79
C THR A 65 10.56 -10.65 9.52
N ASP A 66 11.18 -11.82 9.40
CA ASP A 66 12.59 -12.02 9.72
C ASP A 66 13.42 -11.62 8.51
N PHE A 67 14.52 -10.88 8.72
CA PHE A 67 15.35 -10.40 7.61
C PHE A 67 16.84 -10.39 7.94
N SER A 68 17.63 -10.34 6.87
CA SER A 68 19.06 -10.02 6.87
C SER A 68 19.40 -9.09 5.71
N ASN A 69 20.35 -8.20 5.94
CA ASN A 69 20.85 -7.20 4.98
C ASN A 69 19.74 -6.42 4.28
N SER A 70 18.80 -5.88 5.06
CA SER A 70 17.64 -5.12 4.56
C SER A 70 16.78 -5.92 3.57
N GLY A 71 16.55 -7.21 3.83
CA GLY A 71 15.67 -8.05 2.99
C GLY A 71 14.20 -7.70 3.12
N ASP A 72 13.49 -7.77 1.99
CA ASP A 72 12.12 -7.27 1.84
C ASP A 72 11.12 -8.43 1.74
N GLU A 73 10.01 -8.32 2.45
CA GLU A 73 9.00 -9.37 2.52
C GLU A 73 7.63 -8.87 2.09
N ARG A 74 7.09 -9.54 1.08
CA ARG A 74 5.76 -9.28 0.56
C ARG A 74 4.73 -10.20 1.19
N TYR A 75 3.63 -9.61 1.65
CA TYR A 75 2.41 -10.34 1.96
C TYR A 75 1.33 -9.97 0.95
N SER A 76 0.66 -10.94 0.34
CA SER A 76 -0.34 -10.67 -0.70
C SER A 76 -1.57 -11.55 -0.59
N VAL A 77 -2.72 -11.03 -1.01
CA VAL A 77 -3.96 -11.80 -1.11
C VAL A 77 -4.79 -11.33 -2.30
N VAL A 78 -5.38 -12.28 -3.03
CA VAL A 78 -6.38 -12.00 -4.07
C VAL A 78 -7.74 -11.84 -3.41
N PHE A 79 -8.47 -10.79 -3.76
CA PHE A 79 -9.78 -10.50 -3.16
C PHE A 79 -10.89 -10.24 -4.17
N ALA A 80 -10.56 -10.08 -5.46
CA ALA A 80 -11.50 -9.89 -6.55
C ALA A 80 -10.87 -10.28 -7.91
N ASP A 81 -11.66 -10.18 -8.97
CA ASP A 81 -11.30 -10.52 -10.37
C ASP A 81 -11.84 -9.51 -11.40
N ASP A 82 -12.26 -8.34 -10.92
CA ASP A 82 -12.84 -7.27 -11.74
C ASP A 82 -11.78 -6.61 -12.61
N MET A 83 -11.89 -6.75 -13.93
CA MET A 83 -10.95 -6.19 -14.89
C MET A 83 -11.35 -4.81 -15.43
N GLU A 84 -12.55 -4.33 -15.06
CA GLU A 84 -13.17 -3.15 -15.64
C GLU A 84 -13.13 -1.94 -14.71
N ALA A 85 -13.05 -2.16 -13.38
CA ALA A 85 -12.92 -1.08 -12.41
C ALA A 85 -11.72 -0.18 -12.73
N LYS A 86 -11.94 1.13 -12.65
CA LYS A 86 -10.96 2.17 -13.03
C LYS A 86 -10.57 3.08 -11.89
N ASN A 87 -11.28 3.02 -10.77
CA ASN A 87 -11.03 3.85 -9.61
C ASN A 87 -10.93 2.95 -8.39
N PHE A 88 -10.02 3.29 -7.50
CA PHE A 88 -9.73 2.49 -6.32
C PHE A 88 -9.50 3.38 -5.11
N VAL A 89 -9.99 2.92 -3.97
CA VAL A 89 -9.62 3.46 -2.66
C VAL A 89 -9.13 2.30 -1.80
N TYR A 90 -7.87 2.36 -1.38
CA TYR A 90 -7.32 1.56 -0.28
C TYR A 90 -7.69 2.25 1.03
N ASP A 91 -8.20 1.51 2.01
CA ASP A 91 -8.54 2.03 3.33
C ASP A 91 -8.29 0.95 4.38
N GLY A 92 -7.36 1.19 5.31
CA GLY A 92 -7.08 0.24 6.38
C GLY A 92 -6.33 0.85 7.55
N TRP A 93 -6.29 0.10 8.66
CA TRP A 93 -5.60 0.49 9.88
C TRP A 93 -4.32 -0.32 10.03
N VAL A 94 -3.21 0.37 10.28
CA VAL A 94 -1.87 -0.22 10.43
C VAL A 94 -1.37 0.02 11.84
N TYR A 95 -0.78 -1.00 12.45
CA TYR A 95 -0.17 -0.91 13.77
C TYR A 95 1.27 -1.39 13.71
N PHE A 96 2.18 -0.60 14.26
CA PHE A 96 3.56 -1.00 14.43
C PHE A 96 3.93 -1.20 15.90
N THR A 97 4.75 -2.21 16.15
CA THR A 97 5.42 -2.39 17.45
C THR A 97 6.71 -1.57 17.51
N ASP A 98 7.48 -1.69 18.59
CA ASP A 98 8.82 -1.08 18.71
C ASP A 98 9.83 -1.62 17.69
N SER A 99 9.49 -2.71 16.99
CA SER A 99 10.24 -3.21 15.84
C SER A 99 10.15 -2.28 14.62
N SER A 100 9.32 -1.23 14.62
CA SER A 100 9.18 -0.29 13.50
C SER A 100 10.51 0.32 13.07
N LYS A 101 11.47 0.48 14.00
CA LYS A 101 12.85 0.92 13.72
C LYS A 101 13.59 0.08 12.67
N TYR A 102 13.13 -1.14 12.41
CA TYR A 102 13.64 -2.05 11.39
C TYR A 102 12.84 -2.02 10.09
N ILE A 103 11.85 -1.15 9.94
CA ILE A 103 11.07 -0.98 8.72
C ILE A 103 11.68 0.17 7.95
N ALA A 104 12.21 -0.14 6.77
CA ALA A 104 12.66 0.85 5.81
C ALA A 104 11.44 1.52 5.15
N ASN A 105 10.60 0.71 4.51
CA ASN A 105 9.42 1.14 3.78
C ASN A 105 8.20 0.29 4.17
N LEU A 106 7.02 0.91 4.08
CA LEU A 106 5.74 0.21 4.07
C LEU A 106 5.12 0.42 2.69
N GLU A 107 4.87 -0.67 1.95
CA GLU A 107 4.19 -0.62 0.64
C GLU A 107 2.74 -1.11 0.73
N LEU A 108 1.85 -0.43 0.02
CA LEU A 108 0.41 -0.65 -0.01
C LEU A 108 -0.07 -0.70 -1.46
N ASP A 109 -0.23 -1.91 -1.98
CA ASP A 109 -0.50 -2.12 -3.40
C ASP A 109 -1.92 -2.60 -3.67
N ILE A 110 -2.41 -2.25 -4.86
CA ILE A 110 -3.63 -2.78 -5.48
C ILE A 110 -3.31 -3.14 -6.93
N ASN A 111 -2.91 -4.38 -7.19
CA ASN A 111 -2.64 -4.81 -8.55
C ASN A 111 -3.91 -5.32 -9.22
N GLN A 112 -4.12 -4.98 -10.50
CA GLN A 112 -5.29 -5.41 -11.27
C GLN A 112 -4.87 -5.93 -12.63
N THR A 113 -5.34 -7.10 -13.03
CA THR A 113 -5.30 -7.52 -14.44
C THR A 113 -6.43 -6.83 -15.21
N MET A 114 -6.07 -6.09 -16.26
CA MET A 114 -6.99 -5.42 -17.16
C MET A 114 -7.51 -6.37 -18.25
N ALA A 115 -8.61 -6.00 -18.91
CA ALA A 115 -9.24 -6.79 -19.97
C ALA A 115 -8.32 -7.11 -21.17
N ASN A 116 -7.27 -6.32 -21.38
CA ASN A 116 -6.26 -6.56 -22.41
C ASN A 116 -5.18 -7.60 -22.00
N GLY A 117 -5.31 -8.21 -20.82
CA GLY A 117 -4.39 -9.21 -20.25
C GLY A 117 -3.14 -8.64 -19.59
N GLN A 118 -2.95 -7.32 -19.59
CA GLN A 118 -1.86 -6.68 -18.85
C GLN A 118 -2.25 -6.52 -17.39
N THR A 119 -1.26 -6.57 -16.50
CA THR A 119 -1.41 -6.31 -15.07
C THR A 119 -0.92 -4.91 -14.77
N LEU A 120 -1.77 -4.09 -14.17
CA LEU A 120 -1.36 -2.84 -13.55
C LEU A 120 -0.68 -3.14 -12.23
N LEU A 121 0.59 -2.75 -12.15
CA LEU A 121 1.33 -2.68 -10.89
C LEU A 121 1.07 -1.32 -10.29
N THR A 122 0.24 -1.28 -9.25
CA THR A 122 -0.24 -0.03 -8.66
C THR A 122 0.03 -0.05 -7.17
N GLY A 123 0.91 0.83 -6.72
CA GLY A 123 1.31 0.90 -5.33
C GLY A 123 1.63 2.31 -4.89
N VAL A 124 1.47 2.53 -3.58
CA VAL A 124 2.06 3.66 -2.87
C VAL A 124 2.90 3.12 -1.73
N GLN A 125 4.02 3.78 -1.42
CA GLN A 125 4.83 3.40 -0.26
C GLN A 125 5.18 4.59 0.61
N CYS A 126 5.29 4.34 1.91
CA CYS A 126 5.89 5.24 2.87
C CYS A 126 7.41 4.97 2.89
N ASP A 127 8.18 5.76 2.14
CA ASP A 127 9.63 5.57 2.00
C ASP A 127 10.39 6.24 3.14
N GLY A 128 10.89 5.42 4.08
CA GLY A 128 11.68 5.92 5.19
C GLY A 128 13.10 6.34 4.81
N TYR A 129 13.64 5.98 3.64
CA TYR A 129 14.95 6.46 3.20
C TYR A 129 14.89 7.92 2.74
N THR A 130 13.88 8.29 1.97
CA THR A 130 13.73 9.66 1.46
C THR A 130 12.79 10.52 2.30
N GLY A 131 11.98 9.91 3.17
CA GLY A 131 11.02 10.61 4.02
C GLY A 131 9.75 11.03 3.26
N LYS A 132 9.40 10.35 2.17
CA LYS A 132 8.32 10.74 1.24
C LYS A 132 7.30 9.62 1.09
N TRP A 133 6.12 9.99 0.59
CA TRP A 133 5.26 9.03 -0.09
C TRP A 133 5.75 8.85 -1.52
N ASP A 134 5.91 7.61 -1.95
CA ASP A 134 6.23 7.26 -3.33
C ASP A 134 5.06 6.56 -4.00
N TYR A 135 5.11 6.49 -5.32
CA TYR A 135 4.16 5.75 -6.15
C TYR A 135 4.89 4.92 -7.21
N THR A 136 4.28 3.82 -7.63
CA THR A 136 4.88 2.93 -8.64
C THR A 136 4.84 3.54 -10.03
N VAL A 137 5.91 3.35 -10.80
CA VAL A 137 5.98 3.62 -12.23
C VAL A 137 6.59 2.42 -12.95
N ASN A 138 6.16 2.16 -14.16
CA ASN A 138 6.85 1.29 -15.10
C ASN A 138 7.61 2.18 -16.10
N GLU A 139 8.92 2.28 -15.96
CA GLU A 139 9.80 3.05 -16.87
C GLU A 139 10.08 2.33 -18.19
N GLY A 140 9.62 1.08 -18.31
CA GLY A 140 9.76 0.24 -19.49
C GLY A 140 8.51 0.24 -20.36
N SER A 141 8.16 -0.94 -20.85
CA SER A 141 6.91 -1.19 -21.56
C SER A 141 6.14 -2.32 -20.89
N ALA A 142 4.91 -2.62 -21.33
CA ALA A 142 4.20 -3.79 -20.83
C ALA A 142 5.01 -5.08 -21.02
N GLN A 143 5.63 -5.28 -22.19
CA GLN A 143 6.35 -6.53 -22.49
C GLN A 143 7.72 -6.61 -21.82
N ASN A 144 8.33 -5.46 -21.51
CA ASN A 144 9.61 -5.39 -20.82
C ASN A 144 9.49 -4.40 -19.66
N PRO A 145 8.77 -4.77 -18.59
CA PRO A 145 8.52 -3.86 -17.49
C PRO A 145 9.80 -3.55 -16.74
N ARG A 146 9.90 -2.31 -16.27
CA ARG A 146 10.96 -1.79 -15.39
C ARG A 146 10.29 -1.02 -14.26
N PRO A 147 9.74 -1.73 -13.27
CA PRO A 147 9.07 -1.09 -12.14
C PRO A 147 10.08 -0.25 -11.34
N HIS A 148 9.63 0.91 -10.88
CA HIS A 148 10.42 1.84 -10.08
C HIS A 148 9.49 2.62 -9.13
N TRP A 149 10.02 2.99 -7.96
CA TRP A 149 9.34 3.86 -7.00
C TRP A 149 9.76 5.30 -7.25
N VAL A 150 8.78 6.21 -7.35
CA VAL A 150 9.04 7.65 -7.52
C VAL A 150 8.48 8.43 -6.35
N GLY A 151 9.37 9.10 -5.61
CA GLY A 151 8.97 9.91 -4.47
C GLY A 151 8.34 11.23 -4.82
N LYS A 152 7.28 11.59 -4.08
CA LYS A 152 6.54 12.84 -4.27
C LYS A 152 7.05 13.94 -3.35
N ASP A 153 7.64 14.97 -3.95
CA ASP A 153 8.01 16.19 -3.24
C ASP A 153 6.82 16.86 -2.56
N GLY A 154 7.05 17.38 -1.36
CA GLY A 154 6.03 18.05 -0.55
C GLY A 154 5.16 17.10 0.28
N THR A 155 5.35 15.79 0.15
CA THR A 155 4.79 14.79 1.05
C THR A 155 5.79 14.43 2.15
N ASN A 156 5.31 13.89 3.26
CA ASN A 156 6.16 13.38 4.32
C ASN A 156 5.68 12.00 4.75
N CYS A 157 6.57 11.02 4.72
CA CYS A 157 6.30 9.72 5.31
C CYS A 157 7.58 9.01 5.74
N ASN A 158 7.57 8.43 6.94
CA ASN A 158 8.61 7.54 7.40
C ASN A 158 7.97 6.58 8.42
N PRO A 159 7.93 5.26 8.16
CA PRO A 159 7.29 4.30 9.08
C PRO A 159 7.88 4.33 10.50
N ARG A 160 9.14 4.77 10.63
CA ARG A 160 9.87 4.85 11.90
C ARG A 160 9.49 6.08 12.74
N ASP A 161 8.82 7.06 12.15
CA ASP A 161 8.32 8.24 12.85
C ASP A 161 6.88 8.07 13.34
N TRP A 162 6.20 6.99 12.94
CA TRP A 162 4.85 6.67 13.39
C TRP A 162 4.88 6.24 14.85
N SER A 163 3.85 6.61 15.62
CA SER A 163 3.79 6.24 17.02
C SER A 163 3.63 4.72 17.16
N THR A 164 4.58 4.08 17.83
CA THR A 164 4.48 2.65 18.10
C THR A 164 3.35 2.37 19.08
N ASN A 165 2.78 1.19 18.97
CA ASN A 165 1.68 0.69 19.79
C ASN A 165 0.34 1.45 19.63
N THR A 166 0.17 2.09 18.48
CA THR A 166 -1.02 2.84 18.10
C THR A 166 -1.50 2.38 16.73
N TRP A 167 -2.82 2.40 16.51
CA TRP A 167 -3.41 2.20 15.20
C TRP A 167 -3.37 3.51 14.41
N HIS A 168 -2.83 3.44 13.19
CA HIS A 168 -2.76 4.53 12.24
C HIS A 168 -3.70 4.24 11.07
N HIS A 169 -4.51 5.22 10.70
CA HIS A 169 -5.44 5.09 9.58
C HIS A 169 -4.73 5.48 8.30
N VAL A 170 -4.67 4.57 7.33
CA VAL A 170 -4.00 4.80 6.05
C VAL A 170 -4.98 4.60 4.91
N GLN A 171 -5.06 5.60 4.05
CA GLN A 171 -5.93 5.56 2.87
C GLN A 171 -5.15 6.01 1.63
N ALA A 172 -5.48 5.47 0.46
CA ALA A 172 -4.92 5.92 -0.81
C ALA A 172 -6.00 5.92 -1.89
N SER A 173 -6.06 6.97 -2.69
CA SER A 173 -7.00 7.09 -3.81
C SER A 173 -6.23 7.18 -5.12
N LEU A 174 -6.63 6.32 -6.07
CA LEU A 174 -6.02 6.24 -7.39
C LEU A 174 -7.05 5.85 -8.45
N SER A 175 -6.71 6.10 -9.71
CA SER A 175 -7.49 5.65 -10.85
C SER A 175 -6.57 5.18 -11.97
N ARG A 176 -7.11 4.48 -12.96
CA ARG A 176 -6.38 4.05 -14.15
C ARG A 176 -7.18 4.24 -15.42
N ASP A 177 -6.49 4.33 -16.54
CA ASP A 177 -7.10 4.32 -17.87
C ASP A 177 -6.98 2.94 -18.55
N ASP A 178 -7.53 2.81 -19.75
CA ASP A 178 -7.47 1.55 -20.53
C ASP A 178 -6.12 1.34 -21.23
N SER A 179 -5.25 2.35 -21.22
CA SER A 179 -3.90 2.29 -21.79
C SER A 179 -2.84 1.84 -20.77
N GLY A 180 -3.23 1.64 -19.52
CA GLY A 180 -2.35 1.22 -18.45
C GLY A 180 -1.62 2.37 -17.75
N TYR A 181 -2.14 3.60 -17.85
CA TYR A 181 -1.69 4.72 -17.01
C TYR A 181 -2.49 4.74 -15.72
N ILE A 182 -1.79 5.01 -14.63
CA ILE A 182 -2.33 5.17 -13.28
C ILE A 182 -2.23 6.65 -12.94
N THR A 183 -3.31 7.23 -12.42
CA THR A 183 -3.32 8.53 -11.76
C THR A 183 -3.44 8.31 -10.26
N TYR A 184 -2.40 8.70 -9.53
CA TYR A 184 -2.35 8.73 -8.08
C TYR A 184 -2.87 10.09 -7.60
N HIS A 185 -3.98 10.09 -6.88
CA HIS A 185 -4.60 11.34 -6.39
C HIS A 185 -3.91 11.78 -5.10
N SER A 186 -4.13 11.03 -4.02
CA SER A 186 -3.64 11.37 -2.68
C SER A 186 -3.49 10.12 -1.81
N VAL A 187 -2.68 10.26 -0.77
CA VAL A 187 -2.57 9.34 0.37
C VAL A 187 -2.94 10.10 1.64
N TRP A 188 -3.60 9.44 2.57
CA TRP A 188 -3.92 9.98 3.89
C TRP A 188 -3.30 9.13 4.97
N LEU A 189 -2.69 9.80 5.95
CA LEU A 189 -2.21 9.18 7.18
C LEU A 189 -2.84 9.94 8.35
N ASP A 190 -3.63 9.24 9.17
CA ASP A 190 -4.38 9.80 10.29
C ASP A 190 -5.19 11.04 9.91
N GLY A 191 -5.83 10.98 8.73
CA GLY A 191 -6.65 12.05 8.17
C GLY A 191 -5.86 13.23 7.55
N VAL A 192 -4.53 13.18 7.56
CA VAL A 192 -3.67 14.19 6.91
C VAL A 192 -3.43 13.82 5.45
N GLU A 193 -3.97 14.62 4.54
CA GLU A 193 -3.79 14.44 3.09
C GLU A 193 -2.37 14.79 2.63
N SER A 194 -1.77 13.87 1.88
CA SER A 194 -0.57 14.05 1.06
C SER A 194 -0.95 13.88 -0.41
N LYS A 195 -0.98 14.99 -1.16
CA LYS A 195 -1.32 14.97 -2.59
C LYS A 195 -0.19 14.40 -3.42
N LEU A 196 -0.51 13.35 -4.18
CA LEU A 196 0.41 12.76 -5.15
C LEU A 196 0.25 13.44 -6.51
N ASP A 197 -0.97 13.71 -6.97
CA ASP A 197 -1.29 14.39 -8.24
C ASP A 197 -0.34 13.99 -9.38
N ALA A 198 -0.15 12.69 -9.58
CA ALA A 198 0.82 12.13 -10.50
C ALA A 198 0.16 11.12 -11.43
N THR A 199 0.54 11.15 -12.71
CA THR A 199 0.13 10.13 -13.68
C THR A 199 1.35 9.44 -14.25
N ALA A 200 1.38 8.12 -14.20
CA ALA A 200 2.50 7.31 -14.67
C ALA A 200 2.00 6.03 -15.35
N TYR A 201 2.80 5.51 -16.28
CA TYR A 201 2.54 4.21 -16.87
C TYR A 201 2.80 3.11 -15.84
N GLY A 202 1.93 2.11 -15.73
CA GLY A 202 2.04 1.03 -14.72
C GLY A 202 1.74 -0.38 -15.25
N ALA A 203 1.38 -0.53 -16.53
CA ALA A 203 1.01 -1.82 -17.09
C ALA A 203 2.24 -2.72 -17.36
N ALA A 204 2.09 -4.02 -17.07
CA ALA A 204 3.08 -5.07 -17.29
C ALA A 204 2.41 -6.36 -17.80
N ALA A 205 3.01 -7.03 -18.78
CA ALA A 205 2.53 -8.28 -19.36
C ALA A 205 3.01 -9.48 -18.53
N LEU A 206 2.49 -9.62 -17.31
CA LEU A 206 2.94 -10.62 -16.34
C LEU A 206 2.31 -12.02 -16.51
N GLY A 207 1.29 -12.14 -17.37
CA GLY A 207 0.59 -13.40 -17.60
C GLY A 207 -0.27 -13.87 -16.42
N TRP A 208 -0.65 -12.95 -15.52
CA TRP A 208 -1.58 -13.25 -14.44
C TRP A 208 -2.97 -13.55 -15.00
N GLY A 209 -3.74 -14.38 -14.28
CA GLY A 209 -5.17 -14.55 -14.56
C GLY A 209 -5.96 -13.30 -14.16
N ASN A 210 -7.27 -13.33 -14.32
CA ASN A 210 -8.13 -12.21 -13.93
C ASN A 210 -8.13 -12.08 -12.40
N VAL A 211 -7.36 -11.12 -11.88
CA VAL A 211 -7.24 -10.90 -10.44
C VAL A 211 -7.16 -9.41 -10.13
N ILE A 212 -7.69 -9.07 -8.96
CA ILE A 212 -7.24 -7.94 -8.17
C ILE A 212 -6.63 -8.52 -6.90
N ASN A 213 -5.38 -8.17 -6.64
CA ASN A 213 -4.72 -8.48 -5.37
C ASN A 213 -4.32 -7.21 -4.65
N THR A 214 -4.15 -7.33 -3.35
CA THR A 214 -3.43 -6.33 -2.57
C THR A 214 -2.12 -6.93 -2.09
N GLN A 215 -1.09 -6.10 -2.02
CA GLN A 215 0.18 -6.42 -1.37
C GLN A 215 0.34 -5.46 -0.19
N PHE A 216 0.67 -6.02 0.96
CA PHE A 216 1.13 -5.31 2.15
C PHE A 216 2.57 -5.76 2.36
N GLN A 217 3.52 -4.92 1.99
CA GLN A 217 4.94 -5.29 1.96
C GLN A 217 5.73 -4.49 2.99
N ILE A 218 6.67 -5.18 3.63
CA ILE A 218 7.57 -4.64 4.63
C ILE A 218 8.99 -4.77 4.10
N ASP A 219 9.55 -3.64 3.71
CA ASP A 219 10.97 -3.54 3.38
C ASP A 219 11.75 -3.32 4.66
N SER A 220 12.81 -4.10 4.87
CA SER A 220 13.50 -4.09 6.15
C SER A 220 14.72 -3.18 6.14
N LEU A 221 15.14 -2.73 7.33
CA LEU A 221 16.30 -1.85 7.53
C LEU A 221 17.32 -2.49 8.47
N GLY A 222 18.55 -2.68 7.98
CA GLY A 222 19.72 -3.03 8.80
C GLY A 222 20.30 -4.42 8.49
N GLY A 223 21.30 -4.82 9.26
CA GLY A 223 22.04 -6.07 9.00
C GLY A 223 21.23 -7.35 9.25
N SER A 224 20.35 -7.35 10.25
CA SER A 224 19.42 -8.44 10.55
C SER A 224 18.41 -8.01 11.61
N GLY A 225 17.24 -8.64 11.62
CA GLY A 225 16.26 -8.42 12.67
C GLY A 225 14.93 -9.09 12.39
N GLU A 226 13.95 -8.71 13.19
CA GLU A 226 12.54 -9.08 13.01
C GLU A 226 11.71 -7.79 13.08
N SER A 227 10.79 -7.62 12.14
CA SER A 227 9.77 -6.59 12.17
C SER A 227 8.37 -7.21 12.30
N THR A 228 7.52 -6.60 13.12
CA THR A 228 6.12 -6.98 13.32
C THR A 228 5.22 -5.78 13.00
N ALA A 229 4.28 -6.01 12.10
CA ALA A 229 3.20 -5.09 11.75
C ALA A 229 1.84 -5.79 11.88
N TYR A 230 0.76 -5.02 12.05
CA TYR A 230 -0.60 -5.53 11.99
C TYR A 230 -1.44 -4.69 11.04
N LEU A 231 -2.37 -5.35 10.36
CA LEU A 231 -3.38 -4.74 9.51
C LEU A 231 -4.77 -5.11 10.05
N ASN A 232 -5.69 -4.16 10.03
CA ASN A 232 -7.07 -4.39 10.45
C ASN A 232 -8.04 -3.46 9.71
N ASP A 233 -9.29 -3.89 9.59
CA ASP A 233 -10.36 -3.20 8.88
C ASP A 233 -9.95 -2.82 7.45
N LEU A 234 -9.16 -3.68 6.78
CA LEU A 234 -8.75 -3.41 5.41
C LEU A 234 -9.97 -3.54 4.51
N SER A 235 -10.27 -2.45 3.81
CA SER A 235 -11.24 -2.42 2.75
C SER A 235 -10.65 -1.81 1.48
N ILE A 236 -11.08 -2.35 0.33
CA ILE A 236 -10.77 -1.79 -0.97
C ILE A 236 -12.07 -1.56 -1.71
N SER A 237 -12.31 -0.30 -2.06
CA SER A 237 -13.45 0.15 -2.86
C SER A 237 -13.04 0.33 -4.31
N ARG A 238 -13.90 -0.05 -5.27
CA ARG A 238 -13.63 0.07 -6.70
C ARG A 238 -14.87 0.40 -7.54
N TRP A 239 -14.70 1.12 -8.65
CA TRP A 239 -15.77 1.43 -9.63
C TRP A 239 -15.23 1.87 -11.00
#